data_AF-A0A417WP65-F1
#
_entry.id   AF-A0A417WP65-F1
#
_cell.length_a   1.000
_cell.length_b   1.000
_cell.length_c   1.000
_cell.angle_alpha   90.00
_cell.angle_beta   90.00
_cell.angle_gamma   90.00
#
_symmetry.space_group_name_H-M   'P 1'
#
loop_
_entity.id
_entity.type
_entity.pdbx_description
1 polymer ?
#
loop_
_entity_poly.entity_id
_entity_poly.type
_entity_poly.pdbx_seq_one_letter_code
_entity_poly.pdbx_strand_id
1 'polypeptide(L)'
;MDKEWVVNKKNQWTQKLSAGNVFSTFASYWDTDAANTALASSVGEDAKFYSYKILGNGISADETTYCGRSTLGWDAIAITKNCKNPEAAMKMINYLASEEGQYLLMWGIEGTNWNMEDGKHVPNDDLIEGFQTDFDKTKLDTGVRKWTWFVKNGNGTDGTPYDVTQYKVKETRQVAMNHFGENDRWDTAEFTGLTPAGSTPDGLKWQKIQDIYDQEYPKIVNADSHDAAMEEYDKMISEMNDAGLEDVEKVITQNYQERMKLWNE
;
A
#
# COMPACT_ATOMS: atom_id res chain seq x y z
N MET A 1 16.21 12.86 -13.78
CA MET A 1 15.94 11.57 -13.12
C MET A 1 17.11 11.22 -12.23
N ASP A 2 16.86 10.62 -11.07
CA ASP A 2 17.93 10.14 -10.16
C ASP A 2 18.79 9.09 -10.88
N LYS A 3 20.11 9.30 -10.95
CA LYS A 3 21.02 8.38 -11.67
C LYS A 3 21.11 7.00 -11.00
N GLU A 4 20.71 6.90 -9.74
CA GLU A 4 20.77 5.67 -8.97
C GLU A 4 19.40 4.98 -8.88
N TRP A 5 18.38 5.44 -9.62
CA TRP A 5 16.98 5.00 -9.44
C TRP A 5 16.79 3.47 -9.47
N VAL A 6 17.56 2.76 -10.31
CA VAL A 6 17.50 1.29 -10.45
C VAL A 6 17.92 0.58 -9.15
N VAL A 7 18.88 1.15 -8.42
CA VAL A 7 19.43 0.56 -7.19
C VAL A 7 18.96 1.26 -5.93
N ASN A 8 18.20 2.36 -6.06
CA ASN A 8 17.76 3.18 -4.95
C ASN A 8 16.77 2.40 -4.08
N LYS A 9 17.17 2.11 -2.84
CA LYS A 9 16.33 1.41 -1.86
C LYS A 9 15.69 2.39 -0.88
N LYS A 10 14.63 1.95 -0.19
CA LYS A 10 13.82 2.79 0.71
C LYS A 10 14.64 3.71 1.61
N ASN A 11 15.67 3.22 2.30
CA ASN A 11 16.48 4.04 3.20
C ASN A 11 17.24 5.17 2.47
N GLN A 12 17.88 4.87 1.34
CA GLN A 12 18.59 5.87 0.53
C GLN A 12 17.61 6.87 -0.09
N TRP A 13 16.46 6.39 -0.55
CA TRP A 13 15.38 7.21 -1.06
C TRP A 13 14.87 8.20 0.01
N THR A 14 14.53 7.72 1.21
CA THR A 14 14.11 8.57 2.33
C THR A 14 15.18 9.58 2.74
N GLN A 15 16.47 9.20 2.73
CA GLN A 15 17.58 10.13 3.00
C GLN A 15 17.66 11.25 1.95
N LYS A 16 17.53 10.92 0.66
CA LYS A 16 17.53 11.90 -0.44
C LYS A 16 16.35 12.88 -0.32
N LEU A 17 15.15 12.38 -0.01
CA LEU A 17 13.97 13.21 0.25
C LEU A 17 14.21 14.15 1.44
N SER A 18 14.66 13.60 2.58
CA SER A 18 14.86 14.33 3.83
C SER A 18 15.94 15.40 3.73
N ALA A 19 16.92 15.23 2.83
CA ALA A 19 17.98 16.19 2.56
C ALA A 19 17.53 17.35 1.65
N GLY A 20 16.29 17.35 1.13
CA GLY A 20 15.79 18.39 0.23
C GLY A 20 16.33 18.30 -1.20
N ASN A 21 16.93 17.16 -1.59
CA ASN A 21 17.56 16.97 -2.90
C ASN A 21 16.58 16.52 -4.00
N VAL A 22 15.32 16.30 -3.65
CA VAL A 22 14.32 15.70 -4.54
C VAL A 22 13.15 16.64 -4.69
N PHE A 23 12.83 17.01 -5.93
CA PHE A 23 11.69 17.86 -6.23
C PHE A 23 10.36 17.07 -6.29
N SER A 24 10.39 15.85 -6.84
CA SER A 24 9.20 14.99 -6.95
C SER A 24 9.58 13.51 -6.90
N THR A 25 8.64 12.66 -6.48
CA THR A 25 8.82 11.21 -6.38
C THR A 25 7.50 10.48 -6.60
N PHE A 26 7.58 9.26 -7.14
CA PHE A 26 6.44 8.34 -7.17
C PHE A 26 6.40 7.59 -5.84
N ALA A 27 5.36 7.84 -5.04
CA ALA A 27 5.12 7.15 -3.79
C ALA A 27 3.68 7.40 -3.31
N SER A 28 3.24 6.64 -2.32
CA SER A 28 2.01 6.98 -1.60
C SER A 28 2.27 8.20 -0.71
N TYR A 29 1.23 9.00 -0.41
CA TYR A 29 1.40 10.21 0.40
C TYR A 29 2.09 9.92 1.75
N TRP A 30 1.77 8.78 2.37
CA TRP A 30 2.30 8.36 3.67
C TRP A 30 3.77 7.95 3.62
N ASP A 31 4.30 7.54 2.46
CA ASP A 31 5.71 7.12 2.34
C ASP A 31 6.67 8.30 2.55
N THR A 32 6.19 9.53 2.40
CA THR A 32 6.98 10.77 2.57
C THR A 32 6.92 11.37 3.97
N ASP A 33 6.13 10.80 4.89
CA ASP A 33 5.90 11.39 6.22
C ASP A 33 7.20 11.66 6.98
N ALA A 34 8.11 10.69 7.04
CA ALA A 34 9.40 10.85 7.73
C ALA A 34 10.26 11.97 7.09
N ALA A 35 10.23 12.10 5.76
CA ALA A 35 10.95 13.15 5.06
C ALA A 35 10.32 14.52 5.31
N ASN A 36 8.99 14.62 5.31
CA ASN A 36 8.27 15.85 5.63
C ASN A 36 8.58 16.34 7.06
N THR A 37 8.62 15.44 8.05
CA THR A 37 9.01 15.80 9.42
C THR A 37 10.45 16.33 9.48
N ALA A 38 11.38 15.70 8.77
CA ALA A 38 12.78 16.15 8.71
C ALA A 38 12.94 17.50 8.00
N LEU A 39 12.26 17.71 6.87
CA LEU A 39 12.29 18.95 6.12
C LEU A 39 11.65 20.11 6.89
N ALA A 40 10.52 19.87 7.56
CA ALA A 40 9.89 20.87 8.43
C ALA A 40 10.86 21.37 9.51
N SER A 41 11.64 20.45 10.09
CA SER A 41 12.62 20.77 11.15
C SER A 41 13.89 21.46 10.63
N SER A 42 14.34 21.12 9.42
CA SER A 42 15.65 21.54 8.89
C SER A 42 15.59 22.72 7.92
N VAL A 43 14.47 22.88 7.21
CA VAL A 43 14.25 23.88 6.16
C VAL A 43 13.12 24.84 6.55
N GLY A 44 12.00 24.30 7.06
CA GLY A 44 10.83 25.05 7.51
C GLY A 44 9.52 24.36 7.15
N GLU A 45 8.42 24.76 7.80
CA GLU A 45 7.13 24.05 7.72
C GLU A 45 6.51 23.96 6.31
N ASP A 46 6.91 24.84 5.40
CA ASP A 46 6.46 24.84 4.00
C ASP A 46 7.21 23.82 3.12
N ALA A 47 8.33 23.27 3.59
CA ALA A 47 9.12 22.26 2.87
C ALA A 47 8.47 20.87 3.03
N LYS A 48 7.43 20.61 2.25
CA LYS A 48 6.64 19.37 2.31
C LYS A 48 6.33 18.79 0.93
N PHE A 49 6.32 17.47 0.84
CA PHE A 49 5.77 16.72 -0.28
C PHE A 49 4.27 16.57 -0.12
N TYR A 50 3.55 16.87 -1.20
CA TYR A 50 2.13 16.60 -1.37
C TYR A 50 1.90 15.70 -2.57
N SER A 51 0.85 14.87 -2.50
CA SER A 51 0.48 14.01 -3.62
C SER A 51 -0.39 14.78 -4.61
N TYR A 52 0.02 14.73 -5.87
CA TYR A 52 -0.70 15.32 -6.99
C TYR A 52 -0.92 14.27 -8.06
N LYS A 53 -2.02 14.44 -8.78
CA LYS A 53 -2.28 13.73 -10.02
C LYS A 53 -1.45 14.36 -11.15
N ILE A 54 -0.67 13.55 -11.86
CA ILE A 54 0.08 14.00 -13.04
C ILE A 54 -0.69 13.58 -14.29
N LEU A 55 -1.01 14.55 -15.14
CA LEU A 55 -1.77 14.31 -16.37
C LEU A 55 -0.88 14.51 -17.60
N GLY A 56 -1.10 13.68 -18.62
CA GLY A 56 -0.52 13.90 -19.93
C GLY A 56 -1.14 15.11 -20.63
N ASN A 57 -0.45 15.63 -21.65
CA ASN A 57 -0.99 16.73 -22.45
C ASN A 57 -2.32 16.33 -23.10
N GLY A 58 -3.36 17.13 -22.86
CA GLY A 58 -4.70 16.90 -23.42
C GLY A 58 -5.50 15.80 -22.70
N ILE A 59 -4.99 15.22 -21.62
CA ILE A 59 -5.69 14.22 -20.81
C ILE A 59 -6.35 14.93 -19.63
N SER A 60 -7.65 14.78 -19.47
CA SER A 60 -8.38 15.32 -18.33
C SER A 60 -8.28 14.42 -17.10
N ALA A 61 -8.59 14.97 -15.93
CA ALA A 61 -8.51 14.23 -14.68
C ALA A 61 -9.50 13.06 -14.62
N ASP A 62 -10.65 13.14 -15.28
CA ASP A 62 -11.67 12.08 -15.31
C ASP A 62 -11.34 10.93 -16.29
N GLU A 63 -10.36 11.10 -17.18
CA GLU A 63 -9.92 10.07 -18.14
C GLU A 63 -8.87 9.11 -17.56
N THR A 64 -8.43 9.31 -16.32
CA THR A 64 -7.35 8.55 -15.69
C THR A 64 -7.76 8.02 -14.33
N THR A 65 -7.31 6.80 -14.01
CA THR A 65 -7.39 6.21 -12.68
C THR A 65 -5.99 6.11 -12.08
N TYR A 66 -5.87 6.13 -10.76
CA TYR A 66 -4.56 6.20 -10.09
C TYR A 66 -4.39 5.21 -8.94
N CYS A 67 -5.47 4.89 -8.21
CA CYS A 67 -5.39 4.11 -6.98
C CYS A 67 -6.35 2.92 -7.03
N GLY A 68 -5.87 1.81 -7.59
CA GLY A 68 -6.49 0.53 -7.36
C GLY A 68 -6.42 0.15 -5.88
N ARG A 69 -7.52 -0.30 -5.29
CA ARG A 69 -7.59 -0.85 -3.93
C ARG A 69 -8.08 -2.28 -4.00
N SER A 70 -7.36 -3.23 -3.41
CA SER A 70 -7.90 -4.59 -3.26
C SER A 70 -8.63 -4.69 -1.93
N THR A 71 -9.92 -5.05 -1.96
CA THR A 71 -10.70 -5.32 -0.72
C THR A 71 -10.28 -6.60 0.01
N LEU A 72 -9.47 -7.46 -0.63
CA LEU A 72 -8.92 -8.67 0.00
C LEU A 72 -7.83 -8.38 1.04
N GLY A 73 -7.24 -7.19 1.03
CA GLY A 73 -6.09 -6.85 1.88
C GLY A 73 -4.77 -7.48 1.40
N TRP A 74 -3.71 -7.30 2.19
CA TRP A 74 -2.34 -7.76 1.85
C TRP A 74 -1.74 -8.73 2.88
N ASP A 75 -2.32 -8.82 4.10
CA ASP A 75 -1.80 -9.63 5.19
C ASP A 75 -2.50 -10.99 5.28
N ALA A 76 -1.71 -12.05 5.50
CA ALA A 76 -2.22 -13.38 5.77
C ALA A 76 -1.81 -13.83 7.19
N ILE A 77 -2.78 -14.24 7.99
CA ILE A 77 -2.57 -14.75 9.36
C ILE A 77 -3.07 -16.20 9.38
N ALA A 78 -2.20 -17.12 9.80
CA ALA A 78 -2.48 -18.56 9.72
C ALA A 78 -2.20 -19.28 11.05
N ILE A 79 -3.01 -20.32 11.32
CA ILE A 79 -2.75 -21.29 12.38
C ILE A 79 -1.92 -22.42 11.80
N THR A 80 -0.74 -22.66 12.36
CA THR A 80 0.14 -23.75 11.88
C THR A 80 -0.45 -25.12 12.22
N LYS A 81 -0.15 -26.13 11.39
CA LYS A 81 -0.51 -27.53 11.65
C LYS A 81 0.02 -28.10 12.98
N ASN A 82 1.02 -27.45 13.58
CA ASN A 82 1.64 -27.86 14.83
C ASN A 82 1.03 -27.18 16.05
N CYS A 83 0.07 -26.26 15.87
CA CYS A 83 -0.62 -25.59 16.97
C CYS A 83 -1.30 -26.62 17.88
N LYS A 84 -0.92 -26.66 19.15
CA LYS A 84 -1.44 -27.64 20.11
C LYS A 84 -2.88 -27.35 20.53
N ASN A 85 -3.34 -26.12 20.36
CA ASN A 85 -4.70 -25.71 20.68
C ASN A 85 -5.26 -24.74 19.61
N PRO A 86 -5.68 -25.28 18.45
CA PRO A 86 -6.23 -24.45 17.37
C PRO A 86 -7.54 -23.77 17.76
N GLU A 87 -8.32 -24.34 18.70
CA GLU A 87 -9.55 -23.73 19.19
C GLU A 87 -9.27 -22.43 19.96
N ALA A 88 -8.28 -22.43 20.87
CA ALA A 88 -7.87 -21.23 21.57
C ALA A 88 -7.30 -20.16 20.61
N ALA A 89 -6.53 -20.58 19.60
CA ALA A 89 -6.05 -19.68 18.57
C ALA A 89 -7.21 -19.06 17.78
N MET A 90 -8.22 -19.84 17.42
CA MET A 90 -9.42 -19.34 16.72
C MET A 90 -10.23 -18.38 17.60
N LYS A 91 -10.35 -18.66 18.91
CA LYS A 91 -10.99 -17.74 19.87
C LYS A 91 -10.26 -16.39 19.93
N MET A 92 -8.92 -16.40 19.91
CA MET A 92 -8.11 -15.17 19.86
C MET A 92 -8.35 -14.42 18.54
N ILE A 93 -8.34 -15.11 17.40
CA ILE A 93 -8.64 -14.49 16.09
C ILE A 93 -10.03 -13.85 16.10
N ASN A 94 -11.03 -14.57 16.60
CA ASN A 94 -12.41 -14.07 16.69
C ASN A 94 -12.50 -12.83 17.60
N TYR A 95 -11.77 -12.81 18.72
CA TYR A 95 -11.67 -11.63 19.58
C TYR A 95 -10.99 -10.46 18.86
N LEU A 96 -9.86 -10.66 18.19
CA LEU A 96 -9.18 -9.58 17.49
C LEU A 96 -10.01 -9.00 16.33
N ALA A 97 -10.84 -9.82 15.68
CA ALA A 97 -11.78 -9.40 14.64
C ALA A 97 -13.08 -8.77 15.19
N SER A 98 -13.35 -8.85 16.50
CA SER A 98 -14.48 -8.15 17.15
C SER A 98 -14.27 -6.64 17.18
N GLU A 99 -15.32 -5.87 17.45
CA GLU A 99 -15.21 -4.39 17.58
C GLU A 99 -14.23 -4.00 18.70
N GLU A 100 -14.31 -4.67 19.84
CA GLU A 100 -13.41 -4.47 20.98
C GLU A 100 -11.96 -4.81 20.61
N GLY A 101 -11.76 -5.86 19.80
CA GLY A 101 -10.45 -6.22 19.25
C GLY A 101 -9.89 -5.16 18.30
N GLN A 102 -10.75 -4.54 17.48
CA GLN A 102 -10.34 -3.45 16.60
C GLN A 102 -9.86 -2.24 17.40
N TYR A 103 -10.64 -1.79 18.40
CA TYR A 103 -10.22 -0.67 19.27
C TYR A 103 -8.95 -1.03 20.05
N LEU A 104 -8.82 -2.26 20.56
CA LEU A 104 -7.58 -2.67 21.21
C LEU A 104 -6.35 -2.56 20.29
N LEU A 105 -6.43 -3.10 19.07
CA LEU A 105 -5.30 -3.11 18.14
C LEU A 105 -4.98 -1.72 17.58
N MET A 106 -6.02 -0.93 17.29
CA MET A 106 -5.91 0.29 16.50
C MET A 106 -5.97 1.57 17.33
N TRP A 107 -6.47 1.51 18.57
CA TRP A 107 -6.55 2.64 19.51
C TRP A 107 -5.77 2.40 20.81
N GLY A 108 -5.51 1.15 21.19
CA GLY A 108 -4.77 0.79 22.40
C GLY A 108 -5.66 0.56 23.60
N ILE A 109 -5.14 0.88 24.79
CA ILE A 109 -5.73 0.53 26.09
C ILE A 109 -6.55 1.70 26.64
N GLU A 110 -7.79 1.42 27.06
CA GLU A 110 -8.65 2.39 27.78
C GLU A 110 -7.96 2.89 29.07
N GLY A 111 -8.09 4.18 29.38
CA GLY A 111 -7.42 4.82 30.51
C GLY A 111 -5.93 5.12 30.27
N THR A 112 -5.33 4.63 29.19
CA THR A 112 -3.94 4.89 28.81
C THR A 112 -3.84 5.68 27.51
N ASN A 113 -4.53 5.22 26.47
CA ASN A 113 -4.47 5.78 25.12
C ASN A 113 -5.75 6.56 24.75
N TRP A 114 -6.88 6.17 25.34
CA TRP A 114 -8.20 6.75 25.09
C TRP A 114 -9.11 6.51 26.30
N ASN A 115 -10.23 7.23 26.39
CA ASN A 115 -11.27 7.03 27.40
C ASN A 115 -12.66 7.00 26.76
N MET A 116 -13.61 6.37 27.44
CA MET A 116 -15.03 6.41 27.06
C MET A 116 -15.68 7.69 27.58
N GLU A 117 -16.19 8.53 26.69
CA GLU A 117 -16.93 9.76 27.04
C GLU A 117 -18.25 9.79 26.28
N ASP A 118 -19.37 9.95 26.99
CA ASP A 118 -20.73 9.96 26.42
C ASP A 118 -21.03 8.76 25.49
N GLY A 119 -20.47 7.59 25.83
CA GLY A 119 -20.62 6.35 25.07
C GLY A 119 -19.81 6.31 23.76
N LYS A 120 -18.79 7.17 23.63
CA LYS A 120 -17.85 7.19 22.49
C LYS A 120 -16.40 7.07 22.92
N HIS A 121 -15.59 6.44 22.08
CA HIS A 121 -14.14 6.43 22.24
C HIS A 121 -13.56 7.82 21.96
N VAL A 122 -12.86 8.38 22.95
CA VAL A 122 -12.14 9.66 22.83
C VAL A 122 -10.65 9.40 23.05
N PRO A 123 -9.80 9.58 22.01
CA PRO A 123 -8.37 9.36 22.15
C PRO A 123 -7.72 10.51 22.92
N ASN A 124 -6.66 10.22 23.66
CA ASN A 124 -5.89 11.25 24.34
C ASN A 124 -5.22 12.17 23.32
N ASP A 125 -5.13 13.47 23.62
CA ASP A 125 -4.56 14.46 22.71
C ASP A 125 -3.12 14.12 22.30
N ASP A 126 -2.28 13.69 23.25
CA ASP A 126 -0.89 13.29 23.00
C ASP A 126 -0.77 12.13 22.00
N LEU A 127 -1.75 11.20 21.98
CA LEU A 127 -1.76 10.08 21.03
C LEU A 127 -2.04 10.59 19.61
N ILE A 128 -3.03 11.48 19.50
CA ILE A 128 -3.41 12.07 18.21
C ILE A 128 -2.27 12.94 17.69
N GLU A 129 -1.71 13.83 18.52
CA GLU A 129 -0.58 14.67 18.16
C GLU A 129 0.64 13.84 17.78
N GLY A 130 0.94 12.78 18.53
CA GLY A 130 2.00 11.83 18.20
C GLY A 130 1.84 11.26 16.79
N PHE A 131 0.65 10.77 16.43
CA PHE A 131 0.40 10.26 15.08
C PHE A 131 0.42 11.34 13.99
N GLN A 132 0.14 12.61 14.33
CA GLN A 132 0.32 13.72 13.39
C GLN A 132 1.80 14.01 13.13
N THR A 133 2.64 13.97 14.18
CA THR A 133 4.04 14.45 14.15
C THR A 133 5.06 13.37 13.78
N ASP A 134 5.01 12.22 14.45
CA ASP A 134 5.91 11.08 14.21
C ASP A 134 5.14 9.76 14.40
N PHE A 135 4.63 9.27 13.28
CA PHE A 135 3.77 8.10 13.23
C PHE A 135 4.50 6.82 13.68
N ASP A 136 5.74 6.64 13.24
CA ASP A 136 6.51 5.43 13.53
C ASP A 136 6.96 5.39 14.98
N LYS A 137 7.42 6.53 15.53
CA LYS A 137 7.73 6.64 16.95
C LYS A 137 6.50 6.38 17.81
N THR A 138 5.37 7.03 17.51
CA THR A 138 4.13 6.88 18.29
C THR A 138 3.64 5.43 18.28
N LYS A 139 3.65 4.77 17.13
CA LYS A 139 3.33 3.33 17.00
C LYS A 139 4.25 2.46 17.84
N LEU A 140 5.55 2.74 17.86
CA LEU A 140 6.53 1.95 18.61
C LEU A 140 6.41 2.14 20.13
N ASP A 141 6.23 3.38 20.58
CA ASP A 141 6.16 3.75 21.99
C ASP A 141 4.86 3.29 22.65
N THR A 142 3.74 3.42 21.94
CA THR A 142 2.41 3.12 22.48
C THR A 142 1.93 1.70 22.19
N GLY A 143 2.46 1.07 21.14
CA GLY A 143 1.96 -0.21 20.61
C GLY A 143 0.66 -0.07 19.80
N VAL A 144 0.05 1.11 19.76
CA VAL A 144 -1.17 1.41 18.99
C VAL A 144 -0.89 1.25 17.50
N ARG A 145 -1.73 0.48 16.79
CA ARG A 145 -1.56 0.09 15.37
C ARG A 145 -0.27 -0.65 15.05
N LYS A 146 0.43 -1.20 16.05
CA LYS A 146 1.63 -2.02 15.80
C LYS A 146 1.29 -3.31 15.06
N TRP A 147 0.12 -3.88 15.36
CA TRP A 147 -0.41 -5.08 14.72
C TRP A 147 -1.72 -4.73 14.03
N THR A 148 -1.68 -4.62 12.70
CA THR A 148 -2.85 -4.34 11.86
C THR A 148 -3.49 -5.65 11.39
N TRP A 149 -3.97 -6.44 12.35
CA TRP A 149 -4.55 -7.76 12.08
C TRP A 149 -6.07 -7.72 12.01
N PHE A 150 -6.65 -8.37 11.01
CA PHE A 150 -8.10 -8.47 10.82
C PHE A 150 -8.80 -7.10 10.78
N VAL A 151 -8.13 -6.10 10.20
CA VAL A 151 -8.56 -4.70 10.25
C VAL A 151 -9.88 -4.49 9.53
N LYS A 152 -10.82 -3.84 10.22
CA LYS A 152 -12.08 -3.35 9.65
C LYS A 152 -11.91 -1.91 9.17
N ASN A 153 -12.51 -1.62 8.02
CA ASN A 153 -12.64 -0.24 7.55
C ASN A 153 -13.97 0.35 8.03
N GLY A 154 -14.01 1.67 8.22
CA GLY A 154 -15.20 2.38 8.65
C GLY A 154 -15.23 2.64 10.16
N ASN A 155 -16.45 2.75 10.70
CA ASN A 155 -16.68 3.18 12.07
C ASN A 155 -17.25 2.04 12.92
N GLY A 156 -16.94 2.06 14.22
CA GLY A 156 -17.58 1.21 15.22
C GLY A 156 -19.01 1.64 15.50
N THR A 157 -19.67 0.88 16.38
CA THR A 157 -21.09 1.13 16.73
C THR A 157 -21.32 2.50 17.38
N ASP A 158 -20.30 3.09 18.00
CA ASP A 158 -20.33 4.43 18.61
C ASP A 158 -20.12 5.59 17.60
N GLY A 159 -19.86 5.25 16.34
CA GLY A 159 -19.65 6.20 15.25
C GLY A 159 -18.20 6.71 15.14
N THR A 160 -17.29 6.29 16.01
CA THR A 160 -15.87 6.62 15.90
C THR A 160 -15.17 5.65 14.94
N PRO A 161 -14.06 6.05 14.27
CA PRO A 161 -13.42 5.19 13.28
C PRO A 161 -12.67 4.03 13.94
N TYR A 162 -12.63 2.86 13.29
CA TYR A 162 -11.83 1.73 13.81
C TYR A 162 -10.33 2.00 13.83
N ASP A 163 -9.81 2.87 12.95
CA ASP A 163 -8.42 3.31 12.98
C ASP A 163 -8.31 4.71 13.60
N VAL A 164 -7.60 4.83 14.72
CA VAL A 164 -7.45 6.09 15.47
C VAL A 164 -6.87 7.22 14.62
N THR A 165 -6.07 6.91 13.58
CA THR A 165 -5.49 7.94 12.71
C THR A 165 -6.51 8.54 11.74
N GLN A 166 -7.74 8.02 11.72
CA GLN A 166 -8.87 8.60 11.00
C GLN A 166 -9.64 9.59 11.88
N TYR A 167 -9.46 9.54 13.21
CA TYR A 167 -10.09 10.48 14.13
C TYR A 167 -9.68 11.92 13.82
N LYS A 168 -8.41 12.10 13.45
CA LYS A 168 -7.88 13.35 12.89
C LYS A 168 -6.99 13.04 11.67
N VAL A 169 -7.50 13.36 10.50
CA VAL A 169 -6.78 13.16 9.23
C VAL A 169 -5.66 14.20 9.08
N LYS A 170 -4.46 13.74 8.72
CA LYS A 170 -3.32 14.61 8.37
C LYS A 170 -3.64 15.51 7.17
N GLU A 171 -3.04 16.70 7.17
CA GLU A 171 -3.10 17.64 6.05
C GLU A 171 -2.65 17.00 4.72
N THR A 172 -1.51 16.29 4.70
CA THR A 172 -0.97 15.64 3.50
C THR A 172 -1.96 14.66 2.88
N ARG A 173 -2.69 13.93 3.72
CA ARG A 173 -3.75 13.03 3.29
C ARG A 173 -4.97 13.80 2.80
N GLN A 174 -5.38 14.87 3.47
CA GLN A 174 -6.51 15.68 3.04
C GLN A 174 -6.25 16.25 1.64
N VAL A 175 -5.04 16.76 1.40
CA VAL A 175 -4.60 17.25 0.09
C VAL A 175 -4.66 16.12 -0.94
N ALA A 176 -4.12 14.93 -0.62
CA ALA A 176 -4.23 13.77 -1.50
C ALA A 176 -5.70 13.44 -1.83
N MET A 177 -6.56 13.34 -0.81
CA MET A 177 -7.99 13.04 -0.99
C MET A 177 -8.72 14.10 -1.82
N ASN A 178 -8.28 15.35 -1.81
CA ASN A 178 -8.86 16.42 -2.63
C ASN A 178 -8.37 16.35 -4.10
N HIS A 179 -7.15 15.85 -4.33
CA HIS A 179 -6.58 15.72 -5.68
C HIS A 179 -6.97 14.43 -6.38
N PHE A 180 -7.34 13.37 -5.64
CA PHE A 180 -7.82 12.10 -6.17
C PHE A 180 -9.34 12.00 -6.04
N GLY A 181 -10.04 12.00 -7.18
CA GLY A 181 -11.49 11.95 -7.24
C GLY A 181 -12.06 10.55 -6.98
N GLU A 182 -13.40 10.42 -7.03
CA GLU A 182 -14.06 9.11 -6.89
C GLU A 182 -13.64 8.13 -8.00
N ASN A 183 -13.50 8.63 -9.23
CA ASN A 183 -13.06 7.85 -10.40
C ASN A 183 -11.60 7.37 -10.31
N ASP A 184 -10.78 7.92 -9.40
CA ASP A 184 -9.41 7.46 -9.20
C ASP A 184 -9.33 6.14 -8.43
N ARG A 185 -10.45 5.72 -7.82
CA ARG A 185 -10.52 4.55 -6.94
C ARG A 185 -11.32 3.45 -7.62
N TRP A 186 -10.74 2.27 -7.72
CA TRP A 186 -11.41 1.09 -8.25
C TRP A 186 -10.95 -0.15 -7.48
N ASP A 187 -11.83 -1.15 -7.38
CA ASP A 187 -11.51 -2.39 -6.67
C ASP A 187 -10.70 -3.34 -7.57
N THR A 188 -9.51 -3.73 -7.11
CA THR A 188 -8.61 -4.64 -7.84
C THR A 188 -8.66 -6.08 -7.30
N ALA A 189 -9.58 -6.38 -6.37
CA ALA A 189 -9.72 -7.69 -5.76
C ALA A 189 -9.83 -8.82 -6.79
N GLU A 190 -10.59 -8.61 -7.86
CA GLU A 190 -10.78 -9.62 -8.91
C GLU A 190 -9.49 -9.99 -9.64
N PHE A 191 -8.48 -9.10 -9.67
CA PHE A 191 -7.18 -9.32 -10.32
C PHE A 191 -6.09 -9.82 -9.38
N THR A 192 -6.34 -9.89 -8.07
CA THR A 192 -5.30 -10.20 -7.06
C THR A 192 -4.92 -11.68 -7.08
N GLY A 193 -3.64 -12.03 -7.18
CA GLY A 193 -3.18 -13.42 -7.00
C GLY A 193 -3.65 -14.40 -8.08
N LEU A 194 -3.74 -13.95 -9.33
CA LEU A 194 -4.13 -14.78 -10.48
C LEU A 194 -2.94 -15.51 -11.14
N THR A 195 -1.71 -15.25 -10.70
CA THR A 195 -0.51 -15.83 -11.30
C THR A 195 -0.40 -17.34 -11.00
N PRO A 196 0.30 -18.11 -11.85
CA PRO A 196 0.52 -19.54 -11.60
C PRO A 196 1.30 -19.77 -10.30
N ALA A 197 1.01 -20.86 -9.59
CA ALA A 197 1.75 -21.24 -8.40
C ALA A 197 3.22 -21.55 -8.75
N GLY A 198 4.17 -20.98 -7.99
CA GLY A 198 5.60 -21.01 -8.36
C GLY A 198 6.23 -22.40 -8.52
N SER A 199 5.66 -23.45 -7.95
CA SER A 199 6.15 -24.83 -8.10
C SER A 199 5.63 -25.56 -9.35
N THR A 200 4.78 -24.94 -10.16
CA THR A 200 4.28 -25.53 -11.41
C THR A 200 5.20 -25.17 -12.58
N PRO A 201 5.15 -25.92 -13.71
CA PRO A 201 5.86 -25.55 -14.92
C PRO A 201 5.58 -24.11 -15.37
N ASP A 202 4.32 -23.65 -15.31
CA ASP A 202 3.96 -22.28 -15.67
C ASP A 202 4.38 -21.26 -14.61
N GLY A 203 4.49 -21.65 -13.34
CA GLY A 203 5.08 -20.82 -12.29
C GLY A 203 6.57 -20.53 -12.54
N LEU A 204 7.32 -21.52 -13.03
CA LEU A 204 8.71 -21.33 -13.44
C LEU A 204 8.84 -20.42 -14.68
N LYS A 205 7.92 -20.54 -15.65
CA LYS A 205 7.84 -19.59 -16.78
C LYS A 205 7.56 -18.18 -16.29
N TRP A 206 6.59 -18.01 -15.39
CA TRP A 206 6.25 -16.71 -14.81
C TRP A 206 7.45 -16.08 -14.11
N GLN A 207 8.19 -16.84 -13.28
CA GLN A 207 9.41 -16.32 -12.65
C GLN A 207 10.42 -15.82 -13.71
N LYS A 208 10.67 -16.61 -14.77
CA LYS A 208 11.58 -16.21 -15.85
C LYS A 208 11.11 -14.94 -16.57
N ILE A 209 9.81 -14.78 -16.81
CA ILE A 209 9.23 -13.57 -17.41
C ILE A 209 9.46 -12.35 -16.51
N GLN A 210 9.27 -12.50 -15.19
CA GLN A 210 9.56 -11.44 -14.23
C GLN A 210 11.05 -11.06 -14.24
N ASP A 211 11.94 -12.05 -14.29
CA ASP A 211 13.38 -11.81 -14.35
C ASP A 211 13.79 -11.03 -15.62
N ILE A 212 13.15 -11.34 -16.77
CA ILE A 212 13.34 -10.59 -18.03
C ILE A 212 12.85 -9.15 -17.87
N TYR A 213 11.66 -8.94 -17.30
CA TYR A 213 11.14 -7.60 -17.04
C TYR A 213 12.10 -6.77 -16.18
N ASP A 214 12.53 -7.33 -15.05
CA ASP A 214 13.41 -6.65 -14.10
C ASP A 214 14.78 -6.30 -14.73
N GLN A 215 15.25 -7.09 -15.70
CA GLN A 215 16.50 -6.85 -16.41
C GLN A 215 16.38 -5.81 -17.53
N GLU A 216 15.32 -5.89 -18.35
CA GLU A 216 15.19 -5.07 -19.56
C GLU A 216 14.47 -3.74 -19.31
N TYR A 217 13.49 -3.68 -18.38
CA TYR A 217 12.74 -2.45 -18.10
C TYR A 217 13.63 -1.24 -17.74
N PRO A 218 14.68 -1.39 -16.92
CA PRO A 218 15.61 -0.29 -16.68
C PRO A 218 16.34 0.23 -17.92
N LYS A 219 16.57 -0.63 -18.94
CA LYS A 219 17.21 -0.23 -20.20
C LYS A 219 16.26 0.62 -21.04
N ILE A 220 14.99 0.24 -21.09
CA ILE A 220 13.93 1.02 -21.76
C ILE A 220 13.88 2.44 -21.18
N VAL A 221 13.82 2.56 -19.85
CA VAL A 221 13.73 3.85 -19.15
C VAL A 221 14.99 4.71 -19.32
N ASN A 222 16.17 4.09 -19.45
CA ASN A 222 17.45 4.79 -19.61
C ASN A 222 17.88 4.97 -21.08
N ALA A 223 17.06 4.59 -22.05
CA ALA A 223 17.39 4.70 -23.47
C ALA A 223 17.56 6.18 -23.88
N ASP A 224 18.52 6.42 -24.78
CA ASP A 224 18.88 7.78 -25.23
C ASP A 224 17.83 8.42 -26.16
N SER A 225 16.90 7.63 -26.68
CA SER A 225 15.83 8.08 -27.57
C SER A 225 14.58 7.20 -27.45
N HIS A 226 13.47 7.73 -27.94
CA HIS A 226 12.22 6.98 -28.07
C HIS A 226 12.41 5.70 -28.90
N ASP A 227 13.11 5.79 -30.03
CA ASP A 227 13.30 4.65 -30.93
C ASP A 227 14.15 3.55 -30.25
N ALA A 228 15.21 3.92 -29.54
CA ALA A 228 16.00 2.98 -28.76
C ALA A 228 15.20 2.34 -27.60
N ALA A 229 14.30 3.11 -26.96
CA ALA A 229 13.41 2.57 -25.95
C ALA A 229 12.44 1.53 -26.54
N MET A 230 11.90 1.80 -27.73
CA MET A 230 11.00 0.87 -28.43
C MET A 230 11.72 -0.39 -28.90
N GLU A 231 12.97 -0.29 -29.36
CA GLU A 231 13.79 -1.45 -29.71
C GLU A 231 14.03 -2.37 -28.50
N GLU A 232 14.38 -1.81 -27.33
CA GLU A 232 14.53 -2.61 -26.09
C GLU A 232 13.19 -3.17 -25.60
N TYR A 233 12.08 -2.44 -25.77
CA TYR A 233 10.74 -2.93 -25.46
C TYR A 233 10.35 -4.13 -26.33
N ASP A 234 10.51 -4.02 -27.65
CA ASP A 234 10.16 -5.10 -28.59
C ASP A 234 11.00 -6.34 -28.32
N LYS A 235 12.29 -6.17 -28.01
CA LYS A 235 13.18 -7.24 -27.58
C LYS A 235 12.70 -7.89 -26.27
N MET A 236 12.38 -7.10 -25.25
CA MET A 236 11.86 -7.61 -23.97
C MET A 236 10.61 -8.48 -24.19
N ILE A 237 9.64 -7.99 -24.99
CA ILE A 237 8.42 -8.74 -25.30
C ILE A 237 8.74 -10.03 -26.05
N SER A 238 9.66 -10.01 -27.03
CA SER A 238 10.11 -11.21 -27.73
C SER A 238 10.70 -12.25 -26.78
N GLU A 239 11.60 -11.83 -25.87
CA GLU A 239 12.22 -12.73 -24.89
C GLU A 239 11.19 -13.31 -23.91
N MET A 240 10.19 -12.52 -23.50
CA MET A 240 9.09 -13.01 -22.67
C MET A 240 8.21 -14.03 -23.40
N ASN A 241 7.91 -13.80 -24.68
CA ASN A 241 7.18 -14.76 -25.50
C ASN A 241 7.94 -16.08 -25.64
N ASP A 242 9.25 -16.02 -25.90
CA ASP A 242 10.13 -17.20 -25.93
C ASP A 242 10.22 -17.91 -24.56
N ALA A 243 10.04 -17.17 -23.46
CA ALA A 243 9.93 -17.71 -22.11
C ALA A 243 8.55 -18.31 -21.78
N GLY A 244 7.57 -18.18 -22.67
CA GLY A 244 6.23 -18.74 -22.54
C GLY A 244 5.19 -17.79 -21.94
N LEU A 245 5.29 -16.49 -22.21
CA LEU A 245 4.32 -15.47 -21.76
C LEU A 245 2.88 -15.86 -22.10
N GLU A 246 2.60 -16.29 -23.33
CA GLU A 246 1.25 -16.68 -23.76
C GLU A 246 0.66 -17.82 -22.92
N ASP A 247 1.48 -18.77 -22.45
CA ASP A 247 1.01 -19.87 -21.61
C ASP A 247 0.64 -19.36 -20.22
N VAL A 248 1.44 -18.44 -19.67
CA VAL A 248 1.15 -17.81 -18.37
C VAL A 248 -0.10 -16.95 -18.45
N GLU A 249 -0.30 -16.18 -19.53
CA GLU A 249 -1.50 -15.38 -19.76
C GLU A 249 -2.77 -16.23 -19.82
N LYS A 250 -2.70 -17.43 -20.44
CA LYS A 250 -3.81 -18.39 -20.45
C LYS A 250 -4.16 -18.85 -19.04
N VAL A 251 -3.17 -19.17 -18.20
CA VAL A 251 -3.40 -19.56 -16.80
C VAL A 251 -4.01 -18.42 -15.99
N ILE A 252 -3.50 -17.20 -16.13
CA ILE A 252 -4.06 -16.01 -15.47
C ILE A 252 -5.53 -15.80 -15.89
N THR A 253 -5.83 -15.94 -17.17
CA THR A 253 -7.19 -15.82 -17.72
C THR A 253 -8.13 -16.91 -17.17
N GLN A 254 -7.66 -18.15 -17.10
CA GLN A 254 -8.44 -19.25 -16.53
C GLN A 254 -8.74 -19.02 -15.05
N ASN A 255 -7.72 -18.63 -14.26
CA ASN A 255 -7.87 -18.31 -12.84
C ASN A 255 -8.88 -17.16 -12.62
N TYR A 256 -8.85 -16.13 -13.48
CA TYR A 256 -9.83 -15.05 -13.43
C TYR A 256 -11.25 -15.58 -13.71
N GLN A 257 -11.44 -16.35 -14.78
CA GLN A 257 -12.74 -16.91 -15.14
C GLN A 257 -13.32 -17.84 -14.06
N GLU A 258 -12.48 -18.64 -13.41
CA GLU A 258 -12.87 -19.49 -12.28
C GLU A 258 -13.30 -18.66 -11.08
N ARG A 259 -12.54 -17.60 -10.74
CA ARG A 259 -12.91 -16.67 -9.68
C ARG A 259 -14.25 -16.00 -9.94
N MET A 260 -14.46 -15.48 -11.15
CA MET A 260 -15.71 -14.79 -11.49
C MET A 260 -16.91 -15.71 -11.47
N LYS A 261 -16.75 -17.03 -11.67
CA LYS A 261 -17.84 -18.00 -11.44
C LYS A 261 -18.19 -18.12 -9.96
N LEU A 262 -17.18 -18.16 -9.08
CA LEU A 262 -17.39 -18.28 -7.63
C LEU A 262 -17.95 -17.01 -6.99
N TRP A 263 -17.61 -15.82 -7.51
CA TRP A 263 -17.99 -14.53 -6.91
C TRP A 263 -19.29 -13.95 -7.47
N ASN A 264 -19.76 -14.41 -8.63
CA ASN A 264 -21.03 -13.99 -9.22
C ASN A 264 -22.18 -14.97 -8.92
N GLU A 265 -21.95 -15.98 -8.06
CA GLU A 265 -22.98 -16.84 -7.45
C GLU A 265 -23.45 -16.25 -6.11
#